data_AF-A0A3C1YBK5-F1
#
_entry.id   AF-A0A3C1YBK5-F1
#
_cell.length_a   1.000
_cell.length_b   1.000
_cell.length_c   1.000
_cell.angle_alpha   90.00
_cell.angle_beta   90.00
_cell.angle_gamma   90.00
#
_symmetry.space_group_name_H-M   'P 1'
#
loop_
_entity.id
_entity.type
_entity.pdbx_description
1 polymer ?
#
loop_
_entity_poly.entity_id
_entity_poly.type
_entity_poly.pdbx_seq_one_letter_code
_entity_poly.pdbx_strand_id
1 'polypeptide(L)' 'LVDDMVDTAGTLTRAADLMMENGANSVRACCTHGILSGSAYERINNSQLSELIVTDTLRKEHKSDKVKV' A
#
# COMPACT_ATOMS: atom_id res chain seq x y z
N LEU A 1 -0.34 1.10 -8.94
CA LEU A 1 0.91 0.37 -8.69
C LEU A 1 0.59 -1.11 -8.67
N VAL A 2 1.42 -1.94 -9.30
CA VAL A 2 1.28 -3.40 -9.29
C VAL A 2 2.62 -3.96 -8.85
N ASP A 3 2.60 -4.85 -7.87
CA ASP A 3 3.80 -5.51 -7.34
C ASP A 3 3.48 -6.95 -6.92
N ASP A 4 4.50 -7.76 -6.70
CA ASP A 4 4.30 -9.12 -6.17
C ASP A 4 4.05 -9.09 -4.66
N MET A 5 4.74 -8.22 -3.91
CA MET A 5 4.60 -8.13 -2.47
C MET A 5 4.85 -6.73 -1.91
N VAL A 6 4.36 -6.51 -0.70
CA VAL A 6 4.62 -5.28 0.07
C VAL A 6 5.04 -5.61 1.49
N ASP A 7 6.28 -5.26 1.82
CA ASP A 7 6.86 -5.47 3.15
C ASP A 7 6.78 -4.21 4.02
N THR A 8 7.75 -3.31 3.93
CA THR A 8 7.76 -2.08 4.75
C THR A 8 6.94 -0.93 4.16
N ALA A 9 6.32 -1.13 2.99
CA ALA A 9 5.55 -0.15 2.20
C ALA A 9 6.28 1.14 1.77
N GLY A 10 7.57 1.33 2.11
CA GLY A 10 8.27 2.60 1.86
C GLY A 10 8.41 2.99 0.39
N THR A 11 8.80 2.04 -0.47
CA THR A 11 8.89 2.27 -1.92
C THR A 11 7.52 2.56 -2.52
N LEU A 12 6.51 1.79 -2.10
CA LEU A 12 5.16 1.84 -2.63
C LEU A 12 4.47 3.17 -2.31
N THR A 13 4.56 3.64 -1.06
CA THR A 13 3.98 4.93 -0.65
C THR A 13 4.67 6.10 -1.30
N ARG A 14 6.02 6.07 -1.38
CA ARG A 14 6.78 7.13 -2.06
C ARG A 14 6.44 7.23 -3.55
N ALA A 15 6.25 6.09 -4.22
CA ALA A 15 5.80 6.08 -5.61
C ALA A 15 4.38 6.67 -5.75
N ALA A 16 3.48 6.36 -4.82
CA ALA A 16 2.14 6.94 -4.81
C ALA A 16 2.16 8.46 -4.60
N ASP A 17 2.96 8.94 -3.64
CA ASP A 17 3.12 10.37 -3.38
C ASP A 17 3.66 11.10 -4.62
N LEU A 18 4.71 10.56 -5.26
CA LEU A 18 5.29 11.14 -6.47
C LEU A 18 4.27 11.18 -7.63
N MET A 19 3.48 10.13 -7.82
CA MET A 19 2.44 10.11 -8.86
C MET A 19 1.38 11.20 -8.63
N MET A 20 0.97 11.40 -7.37
CA MET A 20 0.01 12.45 -7.01
C MET A 20 0.60 13.85 -7.19
N GLU A 21 1.87 14.07 -6.83
CA GLU A 21 2.61 15.31 -7.11
C GLU A 21 2.69 15.61 -8.61
N ASN A 22 2.77 14.58 -9.45
CA ASN A 22 2.78 14.70 -10.91
C ASN A 22 1.37 14.82 -11.54
N GLY A 23 0.34 15.05 -10.74
CA GLY A 23 -1.01 15.34 -11.23
C GLY A 23 -1.89 14.10 -11.47
N ALA A 24 -1.55 12.95 -10.89
CA ALA A 24 -2.49 11.82 -10.88
C ALA A 24 -3.76 12.19 -10.09
N ASN A 25 -4.93 11.78 -10.59
CA ASN A 25 -6.20 12.00 -9.89
C ASN A 25 -6.34 11.13 -8.63
N SER A 26 -5.78 9.93 -8.64
CA SER A 26 -5.73 9.00 -7.50
C SER A 26 -4.70 7.90 -7.77
N VAL A 27 -4.14 7.31 -6.72
CA VAL A 27 -3.23 6.16 -6.84
C VAL A 27 -3.72 5.01 -5.96
N ARG A 28 -3.80 3.82 -6.53
CA ARG A 28 -4.08 2.57 -5.82
C ARG A 28 -2.96 1.57 -6.10
N ALA A 29 -2.78 0.64 -5.18
CA ALA A 29 -1.80 -0.42 -5.31
C ALA A 29 -2.46 -1.79 -5.19
N CYS A 30 -1.99 -2.74 -5.99
CA CYS A 30 -2.36 -4.15 -5.87
C CYS A 30 -1.08 -4.97 -5.70
N CYS A 31 -1.00 -5.76 -4.64
CA CYS A 31 0.13 -6.66 -4.38
C CYS A 31 -0.39 -8.07 -4.10
N THR A 32 0.32 -9.12 -4.53
CA THR A 32 -0.09 -10.48 -4.18
C THR A 32 0.08 -10.71 -2.68
N HIS A 33 1.25 -10.44 -2.12
CA HIS A 33 1.57 -10.75 -0.71
C HIS A 33 1.66 -9.49 0.16
N GLY A 34 0.75 -9.36 1.13
CA GLY A 34 0.74 -8.26 2.11
C GLY A 34 1.52 -8.55 3.39
N ILE A 35 2.87 -8.58 3.33
CA ILE A 35 3.71 -8.83 4.52
C ILE A 35 3.51 -7.72 5.57
N LEU A 36 3.54 -6.45 5.14
CA LEU A 36 3.19 -5.27 5.94
C LEU A 36 3.89 -5.24 7.32
N SER A 37 5.22 -5.26 7.31
CA SER A 37 6.04 -5.27 8.53
C SER A 37 6.41 -3.86 9.02
N GLY A 38 6.87 -3.78 10.27
CA GLY A 38 7.35 -2.53 10.86
C GLY A 38 6.32 -1.40 10.79
N SER A 39 6.73 -0.25 10.27
CA SER A 39 5.89 0.96 10.11
C SER A 39 5.07 0.98 8.82
N ALA A 40 4.85 -0.16 8.16
CA ALA A 40 4.10 -0.22 6.89
C ALA A 40 2.71 0.42 6.98
N TYR A 41 1.92 0.09 8.02
CA TYR A 41 0.58 0.67 8.19
C TYR A 41 0.59 2.17 8.42
N GLU A 42 1.55 2.68 9.20
CA GLU A 42 1.72 4.12 9.43
C GLU A 42 2.04 4.83 8.11
N ARG A 43 2.97 4.29 7.31
CA ARG A 43 3.32 4.82 6.00
C ARG A 43 2.13 4.83 5.05
N ILE A 44 1.37 3.73 4.98
CA ILE A 44 0.17 3.65 4.13
C ILE A 44 -0.87 4.70 4.54
N ASN A 45 -1.14 4.82 5.84
CA ASN A 45 -2.10 5.79 6.36
C ASN A 45 -1.70 7.23 6.04
N ASN A 46 -0.41 7.57 6.21
CA ASN A 46 0.12 8.91 5.99
C ASN A 46 0.40 9.25 4.52
N SER A 47 0.41 8.26 3.63
CA SER A 47 0.64 8.46 2.19
C SER A 47 -0.60 8.93 1.42
N GLN A 48 -0.38 9.39 0.20
CA GLN A 48 -1.43 9.75 -0.76
C GLN A 48 -2.04 8.52 -1.46
N LEU A 49 -1.62 7.30 -1.11
CA LEU A 49 -2.24 6.08 -1.61
C LEU A 49 -3.71 6.04 -1.15
N SER A 50 -4.63 5.88 -2.10
CA SER A 50 -6.06 5.78 -1.83
C SER A 50 -6.44 4.42 -1.26
N GLU A 51 -5.85 3.35 -1.82
CA GLU A 51 -6.16 1.97 -1.45
C GLU A 51 -4.99 1.04 -1.77
N LEU A 52 -4.76 0.05 -0.90
CA LEU A 52 -3.86 -1.07 -1.10
C LEU A 52 -4.68 -2.37 -1.07
N ILE A 53 -4.79 -3.03 -2.21
CA ILE A 53 -5.40 -4.35 -2.35
C ILE A 53 -4.31 -5.41 -2.23
N VAL A 54 -4.49 -6.36 -1.33
CA VAL A 54 -3.64 -7.55 -1.17
C VAL A 54 -4.48 -8.82 -1.27
N THR A 55 -3.85 -9.98 -1.45
CA THR A 55 -4.57 -11.26 -1.33
C THR A 55 -4.46 -11.84 0.07
N ASP A 56 -5.25 -12.87 0.37
CA ASP A 56 -5.23 -13.61 1.63
C ASP A 56 -4.11 -14.68 1.71
N THR A 57 -3.15 -14.65 0.78
CA THR A 57 -1.98 -15.55 0.78
C THR A 57 -1.17 -15.50 2.08
N LEU A 58 -1.23 -14.37 2.80
CA LEU A 58 -0.76 -14.24 4.18
C LEU A 58 -1.95 -13.87 5.07
N ARG A 59 -2.45 -14.83 5.86
CA ARG A 59 -3.56 -14.59 6.79
C ARG A 59 -3.11 -13.69 7.93
N LYS A 60 -3.58 -12.45 7.92
CA LYS A 60 -3.23 -11.42 8.91
C LYS A 60 -4.40 -10.45 9.10
N GLU A 61 -4.60 -9.97 10.32
CA GLU A 61 -5.48 -8.85 10.57
C GLU A 61 -4.79 -7.53 10.20
N HIS A 62 -5.45 -6.75 9.35
CA HIS A 62 -4.94 -5.46 8.90
C HIS A 62 -5.44 -4.32 9.77
N LYS A 63 -4.55 -3.36 10.05
CA LYS A 63 -4.78 -2.23 10.98
C LYS A 63 -4.94 -0.89 10.25
N SER A 64 -5.48 -0.92 9.04
CA SER A 64 -5.65 0.26 8.20
C SER A 64 -6.87 0.09 7.32
N ASP A 65 -7.73 1.12 7.27
CA ASP A 65 -8.94 1.13 6.44
C ASP A 65 -8.62 1.14 4.93
N LYS A 66 -7.42 1.60 4.57
CA LYS A 66 -6.91 1.62 3.19
C LYS A 66 -6.48 0.24 2.69
N VAL A 67 -6.30 -0.75 3.57
CA VAL A 67 -5.89 -2.10 3.17
C VAL A 67 -7.12 -2.98 2.98
N LYS A 68 -7.26 -3.56 1.79
CA LYS A 68 -8.32 -4.51 1.45
C LYS A 68 -7.72 -5.86 1.08
N VAL A 69 -8.43 -6.92 1.44
CA VAL A 69 -8.11 -8.31 1.11
C VAL A 69 -9.19 -8.84 0.17
#